data_AF-A0A7C3YPC8-F1
#
_entry.id   AF-A0A7C3YPC8-F1
#
_cell.length_a   1.000
_cell.length_b   1.000
_cell.length_c   1.000
_cell.angle_alpha   90.00
_cell.angle_beta   90.00
_cell.angle_gamma   90.00
#
_symmetry.space_group_name_H-M   'P 1'
#
loop_
_entity.id
_entity.type
_entity.pdbx_description
1 polymer ?
#
loop_
_entity_poly.entity_id
_entity_poly.type
_entity_poly.pdbx_seq_one_letter_code
_entity_poly.pdbx_strand_id
1 'polypeptide(L)'
;MNTRTRKILLIAGQIVISGIAGIIACLLSFTIVNLLWRGIDPQSIFGFIRGILLLISFLFILFASITAVSETVLQFRRYIPREFISRKMVYEGCFLGICAAVALLSVTRSDWINSLEDWGGGVKLIATLFYLLLFLPLKLFTFWIPALLILSISAPIGATIAFYLNPHTKKKKETENLTEEPQS
;
A
#
# COMPACT_ATOMS: atom_id res chain seq x y z
N MET A 1 -28.11 10.79 -12.87
CA MET A 1 -27.01 10.58 -11.88
C MET A 1 -26.09 11.79 -11.91
N ASN A 2 -25.86 12.44 -10.76
CA ASN A 2 -25.07 13.68 -10.68
C ASN A 2 -23.59 13.43 -11.10
N THR A 3 -22.96 14.39 -11.77
CA THR A 3 -21.59 14.24 -12.33
C THR A 3 -20.55 13.94 -11.24
N ARG A 4 -20.76 14.44 -10.02
CA ARG A 4 -19.93 14.12 -8.84
C ARG A 4 -20.09 12.66 -8.39
N THR A 5 -21.32 12.16 -8.32
CA THR A 5 -21.61 10.77 -7.92
C THR A 5 -20.98 9.77 -8.90
N ARG A 6 -21.02 10.08 -10.20
CA ARG A 6 -20.37 9.25 -11.24
C ARG A 6 -18.85 9.19 -11.06
N LYS A 7 -18.20 10.31 -10.71
CA LYS A 7 -16.74 10.34 -10.43
C LYS A 7 -16.37 9.52 -9.19
N ILE A 8 -17.13 9.65 -8.11
CA ILE A 8 -16.90 8.88 -6.87
C ILE A 8 -17.05 7.38 -7.13
N LEU A 9 -18.08 6.99 -7.90
CA LEU A 9 -18.31 5.59 -8.27
C LEU A 9 -17.15 5.01 -9.08
N LEU A 10 -16.61 5.79 -10.03
CA LEU A 10 -15.47 5.35 -10.84
C LEU A 10 -14.18 5.21 -10.00
N ILE A 11 -13.96 6.09 -9.02
CA ILE A 11 -12.84 5.98 -8.08
C ILE A 11 -12.98 4.74 -7.19
N ALA A 12 -14.18 4.50 -6.65
CA ALA A 12 -14.45 3.30 -5.86
C ALA A 12 -14.25 2.02 -6.69
N GLY A 13 -14.75 2.00 -7.94
CA GLY A 13 -14.52 0.90 -8.87
C GLY A 13 -13.05 0.67 -9.17
N GLN A 14 -12.27 1.74 -9.36
CA GLN A 14 -10.82 1.67 -9.58
C GLN A 14 -10.10 1.01 -8.40
N ILE A 15 -10.44 1.37 -7.16
CA ILE A 15 -9.85 0.77 -5.94
C ILE A 15 -10.17 -0.72 -5.88
N VAL A 16 -11.43 -1.11 -6.12
CA VAL A 16 -11.86 -2.52 -6.05
C VAL A 16 -11.17 -3.36 -7.12
N ILE A 17 -11.17 -2.90 -8.37
CA ILE A 17 -10.58 -3.65 -9.49
C ILE A 17 -9.06 -3.75 -9.34
N SER A 18 -8.39 -2.67 -8.96
CA SER A 18 -6.96 -2.70 -8.67
C SER A 18 -6.61 -3.61 -7.49
N GLY A 19 -7.44 -3.65 -6.45
CA GLY A 19 -7.25 -4.56 -5.31
C GLY A 19 -7.35 -6.03 -5.74
N ILE A 20 -8.35 -6.39 -6.55
CA ILE A 20 -8.50 -7.74 -7.10
C ILE A 20 -7.29 -8.11 -7.97
N ALA A 21 -6.82 -7.20 -8.84
CA ALA A 21 -5.64 -7.43 -9.66
C ALA A 21 -4.39 -7.67 -8.80
N GLY A 22 -4.21 -6.92 -7.72
CA GLY A 22 -3.12 -7.11 -6.75
C GLY A 22 -3.17 -8.47 -6.04
N ILE A 23 -4.37 -8.94 -5.65
CA ILE A 23 -4.57 -10.26 -5.04
C ILE A 23 -4.24 -11.38 -6.03
N ILE A 24 -4.73 -11.28 -7.27
CA ILE A 24 -4.47 -12.28 -8.32
C ILE A 24 -2.97 -12.38 -8.60
N ALA A 25 -2.29 -11.25 -8.75
CA ALA A 25 -0.85 -11.21 -8.96
C ALA A 25 -0.09 -11.82 -7.77
N CYS A 26 -0.51 -11.51 -6.54
CA CYS A 26 0.08 -12.09 -5.34
C CYS A 26 -0.07 -13.63 -5.31
N LEU A 27 -1.27 -14.15 -5.59
CA LEU A 27 -1.53 -15.59 -5.62
C LEU A 27 -0.72 -16.31 -6.71
N LEU A 28 -0.61 -15.71 -7.90
CA LEU A 28 0.20 -16.23 -8.99
C LEU A 28 1.69 -16.27 -8.61
N SER A 29 2.23 -15.16 -8.10
CA SER A 29 3.63 -15.09 -7.66
C SER A 29 3.92 -16.04 -6.49
N PHE A 30 3.00 -16.18 -5.55
CA PHE A 30 3.11 -17.12 -4.44
C PHE A 30 3.15 -18.57 -4.94
N THR A 31 2.33 -18.92 -5.94
CA THR A 31 2.33 -20.25 -6.55
C THR A 31 3.67 -20.55 -7.23
N ILE A 32 4.22 -19.58 -7.96
CA ILE A 32 5.53 -19.69 -8.61
C ILE A 32 6.65 -19.89 -7.57
N VAL A 33 6.65 -19.07 -6.51
CA VAL A 33 7.61 -19.20 -5.41
C VAL A 33 7.49 -20.58 -4.76
N ASN A 34 6.29 -21.05 -4.44
CA ASN A 34 6.10 -22.37 -3.86
C ASN A 34 6.60 -23.50 -4.77
N LEU A 35 6.40 -23.39 -6.09
CA LEU A 35 6.95 -24.34 -7.04
C LEU A 35 8.49 -24.35 -7.02
N LEU A 36 9.12 -23.18 -6.95
CA LEU A 36 10.58 -23.04 -6.84
C LEU A 36 11.12 -23.65 -5.54
N TRP A 37 10.42 -23.46 -4.43
CA TRP A 37 10.81 -24.00 -3.12
C TRP A 37 10.57 -25.50 -2.98
N ARG A 38 9.68 -26.10 -3.79
CA ARG A 38 9.30 -27.52 -3.68
C ARG A 38 10.44 -28.49 -3.99
N GLY A 39 11.47 -28.05 -4.72
CA GLY A 39 12.66 -28.84 -5.03
C GLY A 39 13.82 -28.67 -4.04
N ILE A 40 13.62 -27.89 -2.97
CA ILE A 40 14.68 -27.53 -2.02
C ILE A 40 14.44 -28.26 -0.70
N ASP A 41 15.34 -29.18 -0.33
CA ASP A 41 15.26 -29.86 0.95
C ASP A 41 15.53 -28.89 2.11
N PRO A 42 14.58 -28.73 3.06
CA PRO A 42 14.67 -27.74 4.14
C PRO A 42 15.81 -28.03 5.13
N GLN A 43 16.36 -29.25 5.14
CA GLN A 43 17.53 -29.63 5.95
C GLN A 43 18.86 -29.31 5.28
N SER A 44 18.90 -29.07 3.97
CA SER A 44 20.14 -28.83 3.21
C SER A 44 20.62 -27.37 3.23
N ILE A 45 19.77 -26.44 3.67
CA ILE A 45 20.06 -24.99 3.65
C ILE A 45 20.30 -24.46 5.07
N PHE A 46 21.49 -23.88 5.29
CA PHE A 46 21.82 -23.13 6.50
C PHE A 46 20.81 -22.00 6.77
N GLY A 47 20.44 -21.79 8.04
CA GLY A 47 19.37 -20.86 8.44
C GLY A 47 19.51 -19.43 7.89
N PHE A 48 20.74 -18.93 7.75
CA PHE A 48 21.01 -17.62 7.15
C PHE A 48 20.63 -17.54 5.66
N ILE A 49 21.02 -18.54 4.88
CA ILE A 49 20.71 -18.63 3.43
C ILE A 49 19.20 -18.79 3.23
N ARG A 50 18.56 -19.59 4.09
CA ARG A 50 17.09 -19.73 4.08
C ARG A 50 16.39 -18.39 4.32
N GLY A 51 16.91 -17.58 5.25
CA GLY A 51 16.42 -16.22 5.49
C GLY A 51 16.56 -15.31 4.27
N ILE A 52 17.72 -15.32 3.59
CA ILE A 52 17.94 -14.55 2.36
C ILE A 52 16.97 -14.99 1.25
N LEU A 53 16.81 -16.28 1.03
CA LEU A 53 15.89 -16.81 0.01
C LEU A 53 14.43 -16.43 0.30
N LEU A 54 14.02 -16.45 1.57
CA LEU A 54 12.69 -15.99 1.98
C LEU A 54 12.52 -14.50 1.73
N LEU A 55 13.53 -13.69 2.02
CA LEU A 55 13.52 -12.25 1.75
C LEU A 55 13.38 -11.96 0.24
N ILE A 56 14.15 -12.65 -0.60
CA ILE A 56 14.07 -12.50 -2.07
C ILE A 56 12.67 -12.91 -2.57
N SER A 57 12.15 -14.02 -2.08
CA SER A 57 10.81 -14.52 -2.43
C SER A 57 9.73 -13.51 -2.06
N PHE A 58 9.84 -12.91 -0.86
CA PHE A 58 8.94 -11.87 -0.39
C PHE A 58 9.01 -10.61 -1.27
N LEU A 59 10.22 -10.13 -1.58
CA LEU A 59 10.43 -8.97 -2.45
C LEU A 59 9.84 -9.18 -3.85
N PHE A 60 9.98 -10.39 -4.40
CA PHE A 60 9.42 -10.74 -5.70
C PHE A 60 7.89 -10.67 -5.71
N ILE A 61 7.23 -11.29 -4.72
CA ILE A 61 5.77 -11.25 -4.58
C ILE A 61 5.27 -9.80 -4.39
N LEU A 62 5.97 -9.04 -3.55
CA LEU A 62 5.64 -7.64 -3.29
C LEU A 62 5.76 -6.78 -4.55
N PHE A 63 6.83 -6.94 -5.32
CA PHE A 63 7.03 -6.22 -6.58
C PHE A 63 5.95 -6.56 -7.62
N ALA A 64 5.61 -7.84 -7.77
CA ALA A 64 4.55 -8.29 -8.69
C ALA A 64 3.17 -7.73 -8.30
N SER A 65 2.85 -7.67 -7.01
CA SER A 65 1.60 -7.09 -6.54
C SER A 65 1.54 -5.58 -6.77
N ILE A 66 2.60 -4.84 -6.44
CA ILE A 66 2.69 -3.38 -6.66
C ILE A 66 2.55 -3.02 -8.14
N THR A 67 3.24 -3.75 -9.02
CA THR A 67 3.18 -3.54 -10.47
C THR A 67 1.78 -3.80 -11.02
N ALA A 68 1.13 -4.90 -10.64
CA ALA A 68 -0.24 -5.20 -11.06
C ALA A 68 -1.24 -4.13 -10.61
N VAL A 69 -1.17 -3.69 -9.35
CA VAL A 69 -2.04 -2.63 -8.82
C VAL A 69 -1.81 -1.31 -9.56
N SER A 70 -0.54 -0.92 -9.73
CA SER A 70 -0.17 0.36 -10.35
C SER A 70 -0.56 0.42 -11.82
N GLU A 71 -0.30 -0.63 -12.59
CA GLU A 71 -0.71 -0.70 -14.01
C GLU A 71 -2.22 -0.71 -14.16
N THR A 72 -2.97 -1.36 -13.26
CA THR A 72 -4.44 -1.31 -13.28
C THR A 72 -4.97 0.10 -12.99
N VAL A 73 -4.38 0.81 -12.02
CA VAL A 73 -4.71 2.21 -11.74
C VAL A 73 -4.39 3.10 -12.95
N LEU A 74 -3.27 2.86 -13.63
CA LEU A 74 -2.89 3.58 -14.84
C LEU A 74 -3.80 3.27 -16.03
N GLN A 75 -4.29 2.05 -16.19
CA GLN A 75 -5.26 1.70 -17.24
C GLN A 75 -6.57 2.47 -17.07
N PHE A 76 -6.98 2.73 -15.82
CA PHE A 76 -8.16 3.54 -15.50
C PHE A 76 -8.08 5.00 -15.96
N ARG A 77 -6.89 5.51 -16.34
CA ARG A 77 -6.72 6.84 -16.96
C ARG A 77 -7.59 7.05 -18.21
N ARG A 78 -7.92 5.97 -18.93
CA ARG A 78 -8.76 6.04 -20.14
C ARG A 78 -10.19 6.49 -19.82
N TYR A 79 -10.66 6.23 -18.60
CA TYR A 79 -12.01 6.56 -18.14
C TYR A 79 -12.06 7.88 -17.35
N ILE A 80 -10.93 8.35 -16.83
CA ILE A 80 -10.81 9.58 -16.05
C ILE A 80 -9.65 10.39 -16.65
N PRO A 81 -9.91 11.21 -17.68
CA PRO A 81 -8.87 11.95 -18.36
C PRO A 81 -8.21 12.95 -17.40
N ARG A 82 -6.90 12.79 -17.21
CA ARG A 82 -6.02 13.74 -16.55
C ARG A 82 -4.75 13.89 -17.39
N GLU A 83 -4.36 15.15 -17.62
CA GLU A 83 -3.37 15.52 -18.62
C GLU A 83 -1.94 15.10 -18.24
N PHE A 84 -1.61 14.93 -16.94
CA PHE A 84 -0.26 14.55 -16.51
C PHE A 84 -0.24 13.70 -15.24
N ILE A 85 -0.09 12.38 -15.41
CA ILE A 85 0.21 11.43 -14.32
C ILE A 85 1.54 10.75 -14.62
N SER A 86 2.54 10.99 -13.77
CA SER A 86 3.82 10.29 -13.85
C SER A 86 3.65 8.85 -13.35
N ARG A 87 4.09 7.86 -14.14
CA ARG A 87 4.05 6.44 -13.72
C ARG A 87 4.77 6.27 -12.39
N LYS A 88 5.98 6.82 -12.27
CA LYS A 88 6.82 6.74 -11.06
C LYS A 88 6.05 7.09 -9.78
N MET A 89 5.23 8.13 -9.84
CA MET A 89 4.46 8.60 -8.68
C MET A 89 3.35 7.63 -8.26
N VAL A 90 2.71 6.95 -9.21
CA VAL A 90 1.69 5.92 -8.92
C VAL A 90 2.35 4.71 -8.23
N TYR A 91 3.54 4.32 -8.69
CA TYR A 91 4.34 3.26 -8.06
C TYR A 91 4.78 3.65 -6.64
N GLU A 92 5.28 4.87 -6.44
CA GLU A 92 5.64 5.40 -5.11
C GLU A 92 4.43 5.42 -4.17
N GLY A 93 3.28 5.89 -4.65
CA GLY A 93 2.03 5.90 -3.88
C GLY A 93 1.55 4.50 -3.49
N CYS A 94 1.67 3.53 -4.40
CA CYS A 94 1.34 2.13 -4.16
C CYS A 94 2.25 1.53 -3.07
N PHE A 95 3.56 1.76 -3.16
CA PHE A 95 4.54 1.33 -2.18
C PHE A 95 4.29 1.94 -0.79
N LEU A 96 4.11 3.26 -0.72
CA LEU A 96 3.76 3.97 0.51
C LEU A 96 2.45 3.46 1.13
N GLY A 97 1.45 3.14 0.31
CA GLY A 97 0.19 2.55 0.76
C GLY A 97 0.39 1.21 1.48
N ILE A 98 1.18 0.30 0.90
CA ILE A 98 1.51 -0.99 1.53
C ILE A 98 2.29 -0.77 2.83
N CYS A 99 3.33 0.07 2.80
CA CYS A 99 4.14 0.36 3.99
C CYS A 99 3.29 0.97 5.13
N ALA A 100 2.37 1.89 4.81
CA ALA A 100 1.46 2.48 5.78
C ALA A 100 0.52 1.43 6.39
N ALA A 101 0.00 0.50 5.57
CA ALA A 101 -0.82 -0.60 6.08
C ALA A 101 -0.03 -1.57 6.96
N VAL A 102 1.20 -1.91 6.60
CA VAL A 102 2.07 -2.74 7.44
C VAL A 102 2.36 -2.03 8.76
N ALA A 103 2.69 -0.75 8.75
CA ALA A 103 2.90 0.03 9.98
C ALA A 103 1.62 0.06 10.84
N LEU A 104 0.46 0.28 10.23
CA LEU A 104 -0.83 0.29 10.92
C LEU A 104 -1.18 -1.08 11.51
N LEU A 105 -0.89 -2.17 10.78
CA LEU A 105 -1.11 -3.54 11.27
C LEU A 105 -0.11 -3.92 12.37
N SER A 106 1.16 -3.54 12.26
CA SER A 106 2.12 -3.72 13.35
C SER A 106 1.67 -2.97 14.60
N VAL A 107 1.10 -1.78 14.46
CA VAL A 107 0.56 -1.02 15.58
C VAL A 107 -0.70 -1.65 16.17
N THR A 108 -1.64 -2.10 15.33
CA THR A 108 -2.97 -2.55 15.78
C THR A 108 -3.05 -4.04 16.12
N ARG A 109 -2.22 -4.88 15.50
CA ARG A 109 -2.28 -6.35 15.60
C ARG A 109 -1.08 -6.96 16.31
N SER A 110 0.05 -6.25 16.46
CA SER A 110 1.17 -6.77 17.24
C SER A 110 0.82 -6.85 18.73
N ASP A 111 1.41 -7.84 19.40
CA ASP A 111 1.24 -8.06 20.83
C ASP A 111 2.24 -7.19 21.60
N TRP A 112 1.98 -5.87 21.55
CA TRP A 112 2.82 -4.85 22.18
C TRP A 112 3.04 -5.11 23.67
N ILE A 113 2.07 -5.70 24.36
CA ILE A 113 2.18 -6.00 25.80
C ILE A 113 3.35 -6.94 26.05
N ASN A 114 3.46 -8.03 25.27
CA ASN A 114 4.56 -8.98 25.37
C ASN A 114 5.88 -8.35 24.91
N SER A 115 5.86 -7.54 23.84
CA SER A 115 7.06 -6.82 23.39
C SER A 115 7.56 -5.77 24.39
N LEU A 116 6.69 -5.24 25.25
CA LEU A 116 7.02 -4.26 26.29
C LEU A 116 7.50 -4.91 27.60
N GLU A 117 7.30 -6.22 27.77
CA GLU A 117 7.82 -6.95 28.94
C GLU A 117 9.35 -7.03 28.93
N ASP A 118 9.96 -7.09 27.74
CA ASP A 118 11.40 -7.07 27.56
C ASP A 118 12.03 -5.68 27.79
N TRP A 119 11.20 -4.64 27.94
CA TRP A 119 11.66 -3.26 28.10
C TRP A 119 11.68 -2.90 29.59
N GLY A 120 12.85 -2.54 30.11
CA GLY A 120 13.03 -2.19 31.51
C GLY A 120 12.61 -0.76 31.90
N GLY A 121 12.08 -0.59 33.12
CA GLY A 121 12.01 0.70 33.82
C GLY A 121 11.03 1.74 33.26
N GLY A 122 11.40 3.03 33.33
CA GLY A 122 10.54 4.17 32.95
C GLY A 122 10.16 4.21 31.47
N VAL A 123 10.95 3.57 30.59
CA VAL A 123 10.63 3.44 29.16
C VAL A 123 9.38 2.57 28.97
N LYS A 124 9.21 1.53 29.78
CA LYS A 124 7.99 0.70 29.80
C LYS A 124 6.77 1.54 30.15
N LEU A 125 6.86 2.41 31.15
CA LEU A 125 5.75 3.28 31.57
C LEU A 125 5.31 4.24 30.47
N ILE A 126 6.27 4.93 29.83
CA ILE A 126 6.00 5.87 28.74
C ILE A 126 5.39 5.14 27.54
N ALA A 127 5.97 3.99 27.15
CA ALA A 127 5.48 3.22 26.03
C ALA A 127 4.11 2.57 26.31
N THR A 128 3.83 2.18 27.56
CA THR A 128 2.51 1.67 27.99
C THR A 128 1.46 2.78 27.97
N LEU A 129 1.79 3.99 28.41
CA LEU A 129 0.92 5.16 28.30
C LEU A 129 0.60 5.49 26.84
N PHE A 130 1.62 5.48 25.97
CA PHE A 130 1.45 5.71 24.53
C PHE A 130 0.58 4.62 23.89
N TYR A 131 0.77 3.37 24.29
CA TYR A 131 -0.07 2.25 23.87
C TYR A 131 -1.54 2.44 24.27
N LEU A 132 -1.82 2.81 25.51
CA LEU A 132 -3.18 3.02 26.02
C LEU A 132 -3.89 4.19 25.33
N LEU A 133 -3.20 5.31 25.11
CA LEU A 133 -3.80 6.54 24.56
C LEU A 133 -3.98 6.52 23.05
N LEU A 134 -3.03 5.97 22.30
CA LEU A 134 -3.03 6.03 20.83
C LEU A 134 -3.35 4.69 20.18
N PHE A 135 -2.74 3.60 20.65
CA PHE A 135 -2.79 2.31 19.96
C PHE A 135 -3.99 1.44 20.35
N LEU A 136 -4.38 1.43 21.63
CA LEU A 136 -5.56 0.73 22.12
C LEU A 136 -6.86 1.20 21.44
N PRO A 137 -7.17 2.52 21.35
CA PRO A 137 -8.37 2.95 20.64
C PRO A 137 -8.32 2.57 19.17
N LEU A 138 -7.17 2.74 18.50
CA LEU A 138 -7.00 2.30 17.11
C LEU A 138 -7.24 0.79 16.95
N LYS A 139 -6.71 -0.02 17.87
CA LYS A 139 -6.88 -1.48 17.91
C LYS A 139 -8.36 -1.84 18.08
N LEU A 140 -9.10 -1.17 18.95
CA LEU A 140 -10.53 -1.38 19.14
C LEU A 140 -11.35 -1.00 17.90
N PHE A 141 -11.04 0.13 17.25
CA PHE A 141 -11.72 0.53 16.02
C PHE A 141 -11.43 -0.39 14.83
N THR A 142 -10.24 -0.95 14.74
CA THR A 142 -9.79 -1.76 13.59
C THR A 142 -9.87 -3.27 13.82
N PHE A 143 -10.20 -3.72 15.04
CA PHE A 143 -10.24 -5.14 15.41
C PHE A 143 -11.14 -5.98 14.51
N TRP A 144 -12.27 -5.41 14.06
CA TRP A 144 -13.26 -6.12 13.24
C TRP A 144 -12.86 -6.22 11.76
N ILE A 145 -11.88 -5.43 11.30
CA ILE A 145 -11.47 -5.42 9.90
C ILE A 145 -10.37 -6.47 9.68
N PRO A 146 -10.57 -7.48 8.80
CA PRO A 146 -9.54 -8.47 8.52
C PRO A 146 -8.26 -7.80 8.02
N ALA A 147 -7.10 -8.20 8.55
CA ALA A 147 -5.81 -7.63 8.16
C ALA A 147 -5.54 -7.78 6.65
N LEU A 148 -5.98 -8.89 6.07
CA LEU A 148 -5.89 -9.17 4.64
C LEU A 148 -6.69 -8.16 3.82
N LEU A 149 -7.85 -7.71 4.33
CA LEU A 149 -8.64 -6.66 3.72
C LEU A 149 -7.86 -5.36 3.70
N ILE A 150 -7.32 -4.90 4.85
CA ILE A 150 -6.52 -3.68 4.97
C ILE A 150 -5.33 -3.69 4.00
N LEU A 151 -4.61 -4.80 3.90
CA LEU A 151 -3.48 -4.96 2.97
C LEU A 151 -3.91 -4.95 1.50
N SER A 152 -5.07 -5.55 1.18
CA SER A 152 -5.55 -5.62 -0.21
C SER A 152 -5.98 -4.28 -0.79
N ILE A 153 -6.52 -3.38 0.04
CA ILE A 153 -6.99 -2.05 -0.40
C ILE A 153 -5.94 -0.95 -0.20
N SER A 154 -4.93 -1.14 0.63
CA SER A 154 -3.95 -0.09 0.93
C SER A 154 -3.10 0.32 -0.28
N ALA A 155 -2.61 -0.63 -1.06
CA ALA A 155 -1.84 -0.38 -2.28
C ALA A 155 -2.69 0.35 -3.35
N PRO A 156 -3.92 -0.11 -3.66
CA PRO A 156 -4.85 0.62 -4.53
C PRO A 156 -5.18 2.02 -4.03
N ILE A 157 -5.43 2.20 -2.72
CA ILE A 157 -5.72 3.51 -2.13
C ILE A 157 -4.51 4.44 -2.28
N GLY A 158 -3.30 3.98 -1.95
CA GLY A 158 -2.08 4.77 -2.10
C GLY A 158 -1.81 5.18 -3.55
N ALA A 159 -1.99 4.25 -4.50
CA ALA A 159 -1.87 4.52 -5.93
C ALA A 159 -2.95 5.53 -6.41
N THR A 160 -4.18 5.40 -5.91
CA THR A 160 -5.30 6.29 -6.22
C THR A 160 -5.04 7.69 -5.66
N ILE A 161 -4.59 7.82 -4.41
CA ILE A 161 -4.19 9.10 -3.79
C ILE A 161 -3.11 9.78 -4.63
N ALA A 162 -2.04 9.06 -4.99
CA ALA A 162 -0.98 9.60 -5.84
C ALA A 162 -1.49 10.05 -7.22
N PHE A 163 -2.45 9.32 -7.78
CA PHE A 163 -3.12 9.68 -9.04
C PHE A 163 -3.96 10.97 -8.92
N TYR A 164 -4.62 11.21 -7.79
CA TYR A 164 -5.53 12.34 -7.59
C TYR A 164 -4.91 13.59 -6.93
N LEU A 165 -3.92 13.46 -6.05
CA LEU A 165 -3.37 14.55 -5.23
C LEU A 165 -2.12 15.23 -5.81
N ASN A 166 -1.84 15.08 -7.11
CA ASN A 166 -0.66 15.67 -7.75
C ASN A 166 -0.55 17.21 -7.56
N PRO A 167 0.45 17.72 -6.80
CA PRO A 167 0.68 19.15 -6.62
C PRO A 167 1.26 19.81 -7.88
N HIS A 168 1.93 19.04 -8.74
CA HIS A 168 2.53 19.55 -9.97
C HIS A 168 1.48 19.88 -11.05
N THR A 169 0.27 19.31 -10.96
CA THR A 169 -0.85 19.69 -11.85
C THR A 169 -1.34 21.10 -11.54
N LYS A 170 -1.29 21.55 -10.27
CA LYS A 170 -1.60 22.95 -9.93
C LYS A 170 -0.52 23.89 -10.46
N LYS A 171 0.76 23.58 -10.22
CA LYS A 171 1.88 24.40 -10.72
C LYS A 171 1.86 24.56 -12.24
N LYS A 172 1.64 23.47 -13.00
CA LYS A 172 1.65 23.55 -14.47
C LYS A 172 0.47 24.40 -15.01
N LYS A 173 -0.72 24.30 -14.41
CA LYS A 173 -1.87 25.15 -14.75
C LYS A 173 -1.72 26.61 -14.33
N GLU A 174 -1.07 26.88 -13.20
CA GLU A 174 -0.74 28.25 -12.80
C GLU A 174 0.31 28.87 -13.74
N THR A 175 1.31 28.09 -14.19
CA THR A 175 2.34 28.58 -15.11
C THR A 175 1.81 28.81 -16.53
N GLU A 176 0.91 27.95 -17.03
CA GLU A 176 0.20 28.17 -18.31
C GLU A 176 -0.74 29.38 -18.24
N ASN A 177 -1.53 29.54 -17.17
CA ASN A 177 -2.39 30.72 -17.00
C ASN A 177 -1.59 32.04 -16.87
N LEU A 178 -0.36 32.00 -16.35
CA LEU A 178 0.53 33.17 -16.27
C LEU A 178 1.23 33.50 -17.60
N THR A 179 1.23 32.57 -18.57
CA THR A 179 1.79 32.81 -19.92
C THR A 179 0.73 33.16 -20.96
N GLU A 180 -0.56 33.00 -20.64
CA GLU A 180 -1.70 33.35 -21.49
C GLU A 180 -2.38 34.69 -21.12
N GLU A 181 -1.87 35.48 -20.16
CA GLU A 181 -2.32 36.86 -20.01
C GLU A 181 -1.88 37.66 -21.25
N PRO A 182 -2.81 38.20 -22.06
CA PRO A 182 -2.45 38.98 -23.23
C PRO A 182 -1.80 40.29 -22.76
N GLN A 183 -0.58 40.54 -23.24
CA GLN A 183 -0.03 41.89 -23.28
C GLN A 183 -0.97 42.74 -24.16
N SER A 184 -1.81 43.53 -23.51
CA SER A 184 -2.65 44.58 -24.11
C SER A 184 -1.83 45.68 -24.72
#